data_AF-A0A1E7ETE3-F1
#
_entry.id   AF-A0A1E7ETE3-F1
#
_cell.length_a   1.000
_cell.length_b   1.000
_cell.length_c   1.000
_cell.angle_alpha   90.00
_cell.angle_beta   90.00
_cell.angle_gamma   90.00
#
_symmetry.space_group_name_H-M   'P 1'
#
loop_
_entity.id
_entity.type
_entity.pdbx_description
1 polymer ?
#
loop_
_entity_poly.entity_id
_entity_poly.type
_entity_poly.pdbx_seq_one_letter_code
_entity_poly.pdbx_strand_id
1 'polypeptide(L)'
;MNVLNELPSFDTFTNIDSFLSKQGYDDLVGLPLNRTPSEQRNKEEEKYLRLLKTHEDGNDPIFSNINLHRILFTNQQYDLTDEELELPPQLLHKDDRDAHACAVKTWHRVLHKDLDPQKLRPFLGFRPIEIVRKTLANTTQLARLIIRYPLRKHVKARFPFLNTRRINEGISTDKFYCNCADVANGFVNAHIFYGMKTTCIQIYGHRPGGEGFLMAYKDFIRDHGIPSILRRDNAGEANSDKVKDFNREHLVKDQFSEVDNQQQNVCESGGVRWMKAALHVLLDMTGAPVWTWFLAANYLADIHNHTWNNERKFIPATARDGITRDISKYLQFVFWERVLYLDHVDKFPESRERPGYFVGCSNNVGDDLTFLIYDDQTKQVVSVSVVRPFT
;
A
#
# COMPACT_ATOMS: atom_id res chain seq x y z
N MET A 1 46.27 32.15 -31.09
CA MET A 1 46.39 30.75 -30.59
C MET A 1 45.00 30.12 -30.63
N ASN A 2 44.88 28.79 -30.71
CA ASN A 2 43.58 28.14 -30.93
C ASN A 2 42.73 28.09 -29.66
N VAL A 3 41.80 29.03 -29.51
CA VAL A 3 40.83 29.13 -28.40
C VAL A 3 40.01 27.82 -28.24
N LEU A 4 39.74 27.12 -29.33
CA LEU A 4 38.97 25.88 -29.37
C LEU A 4 39.61 24.69 -28.61
N ASN A 5 40.91 24.75 -28.30
CA ASN A 5 41.62 23.63 -27.66
C ASN A 5 41.47 23.58 -26.12
N GLU A 6 40.86 24.57 -25.48
CA GLU A 6 40.67 24.63 -24.03
C GLU A 6 39.20 24.45 -23.57
N LEU A 7 38.32 23.97 -24.46
CA LEU A 7 36.96 23.57 -24.08
C LEU A 7 37.01 22.35 -23.14
N PRO A 8 36.56 22.44 -21.88
CA PRO A 8 36.63 21.34 -20.93
C PRO A 8 35.64 20.23 -21.31
N SER A 9 35.98 18.98 -20.98
CA SER A 9 35.10 17.83 -21.21
C SER A 9 33.74 18.01 -20.50
N PHE A 10 32.67 18.00 -21.30
CA PHE A 10 31.30 18.44 -20.95
C PHE A 10 30.58 17.66 -19.83
N ASP A 11 31.23 16.61 -19.30
CA ASP A 11 30.77 15.72 -18.22
C ASP A 11 31.17 16.20 -16.81
N THR A 12 31.89 17.32 -16.69
CA THR A 12 32.20 17.94 -15.39
C THR A 12 31.46 19.25 -15.20
N PHE A 13 31.01 19.53 -13.98
CA PHE A 13 30.57 20.87 -13.56
C PHE A 13 31.79 21.78 -13.33
N THR A 14 32.59 21.98 -14.38
CA THR A 14 33.56 23.07 -14.44
C THR A 14 32.77 24.39 -14.48
N ASN A 15 33.18 25.36 -13.68
CA ASN A 15 32.38 26.58 -13.48
C ASN A 15 32.33 27.41 -14.78
N ILE A 16 31.19 27.40 -15.48
CA ILE A 16 31.01 28.05 -16.79
C ILE A 16 31.30 29.54 -16.69
N ASP A 17 30.92 30.18 -15.58
CA ASP A 17 31.21 31.58 -15.28
C ASP A 17 32.72 31.89 -15.33
N SER A 18 33.54 31.00 -14.79
CA SER A 18 35.00 31.14 -14.81
C SER A 18 35.61 30.85 -16.20
N PHE A 19 34.91 30.13 -17.08
CA PHE A 19 35.30 29.99 -18.48
C PHE A 19 34.92 31.24 -19.28
N LEU A 20 33.67 31.72 -19.17
CA LEU A 20 33.18 32.92 -19.86
C LEU A 20 34.02 34.15 -19.52
N SER A 21 34.26 34.41 -18.23
CA SER A 21 35.10 35.53 -17.77
C SER A 21 36.54 35.45 -18.31
N LYS A 22 37.16 34.26 -18.33
CA LYS A 22 38.50 34.06 -18.92
C LYS A 22 38.55 34.30 -20.43
N GLN A 23 37.43 34.15 -21.13
CA GLN A 23 37.31 34.45 -22.56
C GLN A 23 36.84 35.89 -22.83
N GLY A 24 36.59 36.70 -21.79
CA GLY A 24 36.19 38.11 -21.89
C GLY A 24 34.69 38.38 -21.91
N TYR A 25 33.84 37.37 -21.68
CA TYR A 25 32.37 37.46 -21.72
C TYR A 25 31.79 37.69 -20.32
N ASP A 26 32.32 38.67 -19.59
CA ASP A 26 31.88 39.03 -18.23
C ASP A 26 30.41 39.52 -18.20
N ASP A 27 29.85 39.93 -19.33
CA ASP A 27 28.45 40.34 -19.50
C ASP A 27 27.46 39.15 -19.57
N LEU A 28 27.97 37.96 -19.87
CA LEU A 28 27.19 36.71 -19.89
C LEU A 28 27.34 35.88 -18.61
N VAL A 29 28.29 36.21 -17.74
CA VAL A 29 28.40 35.62 -16.40
C VAL A 29 27.17 35.96 -15.56
N GLY A 30 26.61 34.97 -14.86
CA GLY A 30 25.49 35.20 -13.96
C GLY A 30 25.89 36.05 -12.76
N LEU A 31 25.28 37.22 -12.58
CA LEU A 31 25.29 37.89 -11.28
C LEU A 31 24.44 37.06 -10.30
N PRO A 32 24.93 36.77 -9.08
CA PRO A 32 24.13 36.07 -8.07
C PRO A 32 22.93 36.95 -7.69
N LEU A 33 21.74 36.42 -7.91
CA LEU A 33 20.46 37.08 -7.67
C LEU A 33 19.71 36.34 -6.56
N ASN A 34 19.58 36.97 -5.39
CA ASN A 34 18.62 36.56 -4.37
C ASN A 34 17.24 36.39 -5.03
N ARG A 35 16.47 35.35 -4.65
CA ARG A 35 15.24 34.94 -5.37
C ARG A 35 14.21 36.07 -5.52
N THR A 36 14.25 36.78 -6.65
CA THR A 36 13.28 37.83 -6.98
C THR A 36 11.90 37.25 -7.32
N PRO A 37 10.81 38.03 -7.11
CA PRO A 37 9.47 37.70 -7.59
C PRO A 37 9.45 37.40 -9.10
N SER A 38 8.54 36.53 -9.55
CA SER A 38 8.62 35.98 -10.91
C SER A 38 8.54 37.03 -12.03
N GLU A 39 7.89 38.16 -11.81
CA GLU A 39 7.82 39.26 -12.80
C GLU A 39 9.16 39.98 -13.01
N GLN A 40 10.06 39.96 -12.02
CA GLN A 40 11.42 40.49 -12.16
C GLN A 40 12.29 39.46 -12.87
N ARG A 41 12.23 38.18 -12.47
CA ARG A 41 12.93 37.08 -13.17
C ARG A 41 12.62 37.03 -14.66
N ASN A 42 11.34 37.11 -15.04
CA ASN A 42 10.95 37.11 -16.46
C ASN A 42 11.57 38.28 -17.25
N LYS A 43 11.73 39.47 -16.63
CA LYS A 43 12.38 40.63 -17.26
C LYS A 43 13.90 40.46 -17.38
N GLU A 44 14.52 39.79 -16.42
CA GLU A 44 15.96 39.49 -16.42
C GLU A 44 16.30 38.36 -17.39
N GLU A 45 15.47 37.32 -17.47
CA GLU A 45 15.53 36.28 -18.52
C GLU A 45 15.33 36.90 -19.92
N GLU A 46 14.34 37.79 -20.11
CA GLU A 46 14.19 38.53 -21.37
C GLU A 46 15.41 39.39 -21.72
N LYS A 47 16.02 40.07 -20.73
CA LYS A 47 17.23 40.87 -20.92
C LYS A 47 18.41 39.98 -21.35
N TYR A 48 18.60 38.85 -20.68
CA TYR A 48 19.67 37.91 -20.96
C TYR A 48 19.49 37.22 -22.33
N LEU A 49 18.26 36.85 -22.70
CA LEU A 49 17.93 36.33 -24.03
C LEU A 49 18.21 37.32 -25.17
N ARG A 50 18.10 38.64 -24.92
CA ARG A 50 18.48 39.68 -25.90
C ARG A 50 20.01 39.82 -26.01
N LEU A 51 20.74 39.71 -24.90
CA LEU A 51 22.20 39.69 -24.88
C LEU A 51 22.75 38.48 -25.64
N LEU A 52 22.28 37.27 -25.33
CA LEU A 52 22.67 36.03 -26.04
C LEU A 52 22.47 36.15 -27.55
N LYS A 53 21.31 36.66 -28.01
CA LYS A 53 21.04 36.87 -29.44
C LYS A 53 21.98 37.88 -30.09
N THR A 54 22.41 38.91 -29.36
CA THR A 54 23.33 39.92 -29.88
C THR A 54 24.72 39.30 -30.18
N HIS A 55 25.16 38.36 -29.35
CA HIS A 55 26.40 37.59 -29.57
C HIS A 55 26.21 36.46 -30.63
N GLU A 56 25.01 35.88 -30.72
CA GLU A 56 24.65 34.89 -31.74
C GLU A 56 24.63 35.51 -33.16
N ASP A 57 23.96 36.66 -33.33
CA ASP A 57 23.97 37.46 -34.57
C ASP A 57 25.37 38.04 -34.90
N GLY A 58 26.22 38.20 -33.87
CA GLY A 58 27.63 38.58 -34.00
C GLY A 58 28.52 37.52 -34.66
N ASN A 59 28.02 36.29 -34.83
CA ASN A 59 28.70 35.16 -35.47
C ASN A 59 29.96 34.70 -34.69
N ASP A 60 29.95 34.84 -33.36
CA ASP A 60 31.08 34.54 -32.49
C ASP A 60 31.38 33.02 -32.40
N PRO A 61 32.64 32.58 -32.51
CA PRO A 61 32.99 31.17 -32.72
C PRO A 61 32.69 30.29 -31.49
N ILE A 62 32.55 30.86 -30.30
CA ILE A 62 32.24 30.12 -29.07
C ILE A 62 30.80 29.59 -29.09
N PHE A 63 29.83 30.42 -29.49
CA PHE A 63 28.40 30.04 -29.44
C PHE A 63 28.04 28.98 -30.48
N SER A 64 28.81 28.88 -31.57
CA SER A 64 28.68 27.77 -32.55
C SER A 64 28.85 26.36 -31.97
N ASN A 65 29.48 26.22 -30.79
CA ASN A 65 29.79 24.94 -30.15
C ASN A 65 29.15 24.76 -28.75
N ILE A 66 28.43 25.76 -28.21
CA ILE A 66 27.84 25.70 -26.87
C ILE A 66 26.32 25.81 -26.94
N ASN A 67 25.62 24.87 -26.30
CA ASN A 67 24.17 24.92 -26.18
C ASN A 67 23.75 26.05 -25.22
N LEU A 68 23.31 27.18 -25.78
CA LEU A 68 22.90 28.40 -25.07
C LEU A 68 21.91 28.14 -23.93
N HIS A 69 21.02 27.15 -24.09
CA HIS A 69 20.01 26.80 -23.08
C HIS A 69 20.63 26.26 -21.78
N ARG A 70 21.87 25.75 -21.81
CA ARG A 70 22.60 25.27 -20.62
C ARG A 70 23.27 26.40 -19.83
N ILE A 71 23.62 27.53 -20.48
CA ILE A 71 24.20 28.71 -19.82
C ILE A 71 23.13 29.40 -18.94
N LEU A 72 21.91 29.52 -19.46
CA LEU A 72 20.73 29.97 -18.72
C LEU A 72 20.47 29.15 -17.44
N PHE A 73 20.79 27.85 -17.43
CA PHE A 73 20.63 27.00 -16.25
C PHE A 73 21.77 27.11 -15.22
N THR A 74 23.00 27.46 -15.61
CA THR A 74 24.09 27.69 -14.63
C THR A 74 23.93 29.00 -13.89
N ASN A 75 23.37 30.03 -14.53
CA ASN A 75 23.11 31.33 -13.91
C ASN A 75 21.95 31.29 -12.88
N GLN A 76 21.26 30.15 -12.74
CA GLN A 76 20.26 29.90 -11.69
C GLN A 76 20.89 29.25 -10.43
N GLN A 77 22.03 29.76 -9.96
CA GLN A 77 22.48 29.47 -8.60
C GLN A 77 21.56 30.23 -7.63
N TYR A 78 20.90 29.49 -6.73
CA TYR A 78 19.90 30.04 -5.84
C TYR A 78 20.47 30.24 -4.43
N ASP A 79 20.82 31.49 -4.11
CA ASP A 79 21.04 31.89 -2.73
C ASP A 79 19.78 31.72 -1.87
N LEU A 80 20.01 31.66 -0.56
CA LEU A 80 18.98 31.50 0.48
C LEU A 80 18.07 32.73 0.51
N THR A 81 16.76 32.54 0.76
CA THR A 81 15.86 33.68 1.03
C THR A 81 16.15 34.30 2.40
N ASP A 82 15.67 35.52 2.64
CA ASP A 82 15.80 36.17 3.96
C ASP A 82 15.18 35.31 5.08
N GLU A 83 14.04 34.68 4.81
CA GLU A 83 13.40 33.67 5.69
C GLU A 83 14.27 32.41 5.93
N GLU A 84 15.10 32.02 4.95
CA GLU A 84 16.05 30.91 5.09
C GLU A 84 17.32 31.35 5.87
N LEU A 85 17.74 32.62 5.76
CA LEU A 85 18.85 33.22 6.51
C LEU A 85 18.53 33.42 8.01
N GLU A 86 17.26 33.62 8.37
CA GLU A 86 16.80 33.64 9.77
C GLU A 86 16.77 32.25 10.45
N LEU A 87 16.96 31.17 9.70
CA LEU A 87 16.97 29.81 10.28
C LEU A 87 18.23 29.56 11.12
N PRO A 88 18.10 28.86 12.27
CA PRO A 88 19.24 28.38 13.05
C PRO A 88 20.34 27.71 12.19
N PRO A 89 21.65 27.99 12.39
CA PRO A 89 22.74 27.47 11.56
C PRO A 89 22.88 25.93 11.48
N GLN A 90 22.09 25.18 12.26
CA GLN A 90 21.96 23.72 12.20
C GLN A 90 20.94 23.25 11.15
N LEU A 91 20.12 24.15 10.60
CA LEU A 91 19.11 23.90 9.55
C LEU A 91 19.56 24.40 8.16
N LEU A 92 20.63 25.21 8.12
CA LEU A 92 21.29 25.70 6.92
C LEU A 92 22.28 24.67 6.35
N HIS A 93 22.46 24.67 5.03
CA HIS A 93 23.43 23.78 4.37
C HIS A 93 24.86 24.20 4.71
N LYS A 94 25.75 23.22 4.93
CA LYS A 94 27.20 23.41 4.93
C LYS A 94 27.77 22.70 3.70
N ASP A 95 28.69 23.36 3.01
CA ASP A 95 29.23 22.89 1.74
C ASP A 95 30.28 21.77 1.90
N ASP A 96 29.84 20.63 2.43
CA ASP A 96 30.60 19.39 2.45
C ASP A 96 30.74 18.86 1.02
N ARG A 97 31.79 19.32 0.34
CA ARG A 97 32.15 18.94 -1.04
C ARG A 97 32.26 17.42 -1.21
N ASP A 98 32.72 16.71 -0.17
CA ASP A 98 32.87 15.25 -0.17
C ASP A 98 31.54 14.49 0.04
N ALA A 99 30.54 15.09 0.72
CA ALA A 99 29.26 14.42 1.02
C ALA A 99 28.41 14.15 -0.23
N HIS A 100 28.64 14.90 -1.32
CA HIS A 100 28.03 14.66 -2.63
C HIS A 100 28.31 13.25 -3.16
N ALA A 101 29.44 12.65 -2.79
CA ALA A 101 29.82 11.31 -3.25
C ALA A 101 29.03 10.18 -2.57
N CYS A 102 28.37 10.40 -1.42
CA CYS A 102 27.74 9.33 -0.64
C CYS A 102 26.20 9.34 -0.66
N ALA A 103 25.56 10.52 -0.73
CA ALA A 103 24.10 10.60 -0.74
C ALA A 103 23.44 10.05 -2.02
N VAL A 104 24.17 10.00 -3.15
CA VAL A 104 23.59 9.80 -4.50
C VAL A 104 24.20 8.61 -5.28
N LYS A 105 24.97 7.71 -4.64
CA LYS A 105 25.54 6.51 -5.32
C LYS A 105 24.54 5.34 -5.50
N THR A 106 23.59 5.60 -6.39
CA THR A 106 23.04 4.72 -7.45
C THR A 106 22.29 3.41 -7.15
N TRP A 107 22.59 2.60 -6.12
CA TRP A 107 22.04 1.22 -6.02
C TRP A 107 21.41 0.84 -4.66
N HIS A 108 20.96 1.79 -3.84
CA HIS A 108 20.74 1.55 -2.40
C HIS A 108 19.36 1.95 -1.86
N ARG A 109 18.93 1.24 -0.80
CA ARG A 109 17.98 1.77 0.20
C ARG A 109 18.70 2.92 0.89
N VAL A 110 18.04 4.05 1.04
CA VAL A 110 18.54 5.18 1.83
C VAL A 110 17.56 5.43 2.98
N LEU A 111 18.08 5.69 4.17
CA LEU A 111 17.25 6.03 5.31
C LEU A 111 16.75 7.47 5.13
N HIS A 112 15.50 7.60 4.70
CA HIS A 112 14.81 8.86 4.36
C HIS A 112 14.82 9.94 5.47
N LYS A 113 15.21 9.59 6.70
CA LYS A 113 15.31 10.49 7.85
C LYS A 113 16.62 11.26 7.89
N ASP A 114 17.68 10.67 7.37
CA ASP A 114 19.06 11.17 7.43
C ASP A 114 19.50 11.76 6.07
N LEU A 115 18.52 11.95 5.18
CA LEU A 115 18.68 12.43 3.81
C LEU A 115 18.40 13.93 3.73
N ASP A 116 19.38 14.67 3.22
CA ASP A 116 19.22 16.08 2.89
C ASP A 116 18.07 16.30 1.87
N PRO A 117 17.00 17.03 2.23
CA PRO A 117 15.89 17.33 1.33
C PRO A 117 16.31 18.11 0.07
N GLN A 118 17.36 18.93 0.11
CA GLN A 118 17.82 19.69 -1.06
C GLN A 118 18.34 18.74 -2.15
N LYS A 119 19.19 17.78 -1.76
CA LYS A 119 19.78 16.77 -2.66
C LYS A 119 18.74 15.83 -3.29
N LEU A 120 17.52 15.80 -2.75
CA LEU A 120 16.39 15.04 -3.28
C LEU A 120 15.41 15.85 -4.15
N ARG A 121 15.52 17.18 -4.19
CA ARG A 121 14.66 18.02 -5.05
C ARG A 121 14.68 17.61 -6.54
N PRO A 122 15.82 17.27 -7.18
CA PRO A 122 15.84 16.88 -8.59
C PRO A 122 14.98 15.63 -8.88
N PHE A 123 15.06 14.62 -8.03
CA PHE A 123 14.30 13.37 -8.17
C PHE A 123 12.79 13.52 -7.91
N LEU A 124 12.39 14.64 -7.28
CA LEU A 124 11.01 14.97 -6.94
C LEU A 124 10.49 16.17 -7.76
N GLY A 125 11.06 16.44 -8.94
CA GLY A 125 10.58 17.50 -9.84
C GLY A 125 10.75 18.91 -9.28
N PHE A 126 11.86 19.16 -8.57
CA PHE A 126 12.26 20.45 -7.98
C PHE A 126 11.24 21.11 -7.02
N ARG A 127 10.28 20.34 -6.49
CA ARG A 127 9.25 20.81 -5.56
C ARG A 127 9.85 21.59 -4.36
N PRO A 128 9.09 22.52 -3.75
CA PRO A 128 9.51 23.26 -2.56
C PRO A 128 10.07 22.35 -1.46
N ILE A 129 11.13 22.80 -0.78
CA ILE A 129 11.87 22.00 0.20
C ILE A 129 10.98 21.51 1.36
N GLU A 130 10.00 22.31 1.77
CA GLU A 130 9.03 21.95 2.80
C GLU A 130 8.09 20.81 2.35
N ILE A 131 7.70 20.79 1.07
CA ILE A 131 6.93 19.67 0.49
C ILE A 131 7.80 18.41 0.43
N VAL A 132 9.08 18.52 0.03
CA VAL A 132 10.01 17.37 0.04
C VAL A 132 10.19 16.81 1.46
N ARG A 133 10.39 17.67 2.47
CA ARG A 133 10.43 17.29 3.90
C ARG A 133 9.15 16.55 4.32
N LYS A 134 7.96 17.08 3.97
CA LYS A 134 6.67 16.45 4.24
C LYS A 134 6.49 15.12 3.51
N THR A 135 6.97 14.98 2.27
CA THR A 135 6.96 13.71 1.52
C THR A 135 7.85 12.66 2.20
N LEU A 136 9.08 13.02 2.58
CA LEU A 136 10.01 12.10 3.25
C LEU A 136 9.49 11.62 4.61
N ALA A 137 8.78 12.50 5.35
CA ALA A 137 8.16 12.13 6.63
C ALA A 137 6.94 11.19 6.49
N ASN A 138 6.24 11.22 5.34
CA ASN A 138 4.97 10.50 5.14
C ASN A 138 5.05 9.34 4.11
N THR A 139 6.22 9.02 3.57
CA THR A 139 6.42 7.94 2.59
C THR A 139 7.45 6.91 3.06
N THR A 140 7.58 5.77 2.36
CA THR A 140 8.55 4.72 2.70
C THR A 140 9.30 4.23 1.46
N GLN A 141 10.61 4.00 1.62
CA GLN A 141 11.48 3.46 0.56
C GLN A 141 11.76 1.96 0.81
N LEU A 142 10.75 1.11 0.63
CA LEU A 142 10.87 -0.32 0.96
C LEU A 142 11.81 -1.10 0.02
N ALA A 143 11.84 -0.71 -1.27
CA ALA A 143 12.63 -1.33 -2.33
C ALA A 143 13.93 -0.56 -2.64
N ARG A 144 14.86 -1.22 -3.35
CA ARG A 144 16.08 -0.64 -3.92
C ARG A 144 16.19 -1.02 -5.40
N LEU A 145 16.86 -0.21 -6.22
CA LEU A 145 17.18 -0.63 -7.58
C LEU A 145 18.18 -1.80 -7.55
N ILE A 146 18.04 -2.78 -8.44
CA ILE A 146 18.96 -3.93 -8.55
C ILE A 146 19.73 -3.83 -9.86
N ILE A 147 21.00 -3.48 -9.76
CA ILE A 147 21.93 -3.27 -10.88
C ILE A 147 22.55 -4.66 -11.15
N ARG A 148 22.64 -5.06 -12.43
CA ARG A 148 23.33 -6.27 -12.91
C ARG A 148 23.91 -6.01 -14.30
N TYR A 149 25.13 -6.50 -14.54
CA TYR A 149 25.81 -6.43 -15.83
C TYR A 149 26.13 -7.85 -16.34
N PRO A 150 25.94 -8.15 -17.64
CA PRO A 150 25.15 -7.37 -18.59
C PRO A 150 23.69 -7.24 -18.13
N LEU A 151 22.95 -6.27 -18.69
CA LEU A 151 21.53 -6.09 -18.40
C LEU A 151 20.75 -7.35 -18.78
N ARG A 152 19.80 -7.76 -17.93
CA ARG A 152 18.94 -8.93 -18.14
C ARG A 152 17.48 -8.60 -17.86
N LYS A 153 16.56 -9.15 -18.67
CA LYS A 153 15.12 -9.05 -18.44
C LYS A 153 14.76 -9.68 -17.09
N HIS A 154 13.98 -8.98 -16.27
CA HIS A 154 13.39 -9.56 -15.07
C HIS A 154 12.22 -10.47 -15.46
N VAL A 155 12.29 -11.75 -15.08
CA VAL A 155 11.26 -12.77 -15.35
C VAL A 155 10.18 -12.82 -14.25
N LYS A 156 10.51 -12.32 -13.05
CA LYS A 156 9.61 -12.19 -11.90
C LYS A 156 9.71 -10.78 -11.31
N ALA A 157 8.71 -10.37 -10.55
CA ALA A 157 8.73 -9.11 -9.80
C ALA A 157 9.94 -9.07 -8.84
N ARG A 158 10.65 -7.94 -8.77
CA ARG A 158 11.83 -7.78 -7.91
C ARG A 158 11.48 -7.72 -6.42
N PHE A 159 10.30 -7.20 -6.10
CA PHE A 159 9.80 -6.96 -4.75
C PHE A 159 8.29 -7.24 -4.72
N PRO A 160 7.87 -8.53 -4.61
CA PRO A 160 6.45 -8.90 -4.66
C PRO A 160 5.59 -8.12 -3.66
N PHE A 161 6.14 -7.81 -2.49
CA PHE A 161 5.53 -7.02 -1.42
C PHE A 161 5.18 -5.55 -1.75
N LEU A 162 5.55 -5.04 -2.92
CA LEU A 162 5.08 -3.75 -3.45
C LEU A 162 3.95 -3.88 -4.49
N ASN A 163 3.71 -5.08 -5.01
CA ASN A 163 2.63 -5.32 -5.97
C ASN A 163 1.30 -5.62 -5.26
N THR A 164 1.35 -6.13 -4.03
CA THR A 164 0.17 -6.44 -3.21
C THR A 164 -0.23 -5.24 -2.34
N ARG A 165 -1.54 -5.04 -2.16
CA ARG A 165 -2.13 -4.14 -1.15
C ARG A 165 -1.47 -4.37 0.22
N ARG A 166 -1.26 -3.31 1.00
CA ARG A 166 -0.84 -3.41 2.41
C ARG A 166 -1.89 -2.84 3.35
N ILE A 167 -2.06 -3.48 4.50
CA ILE A 167 -2.96 -3.03 5.57
C ILE A 167 -2.13 -2.26 6.61
N ASN A 168 -2.53 -1.02 6.93
CA ASN A 168 -1.80 -0.15 7.85
C ASN A 168 -2.08 -0.45 9.33
N GLU A 169 -2.15 -1.73 9.71
CA GLU A 169 -2.28 -2.16 11.11
C GLU A 169 -1.53 -3.46 11.40
N GLY A 170 -1.49 -3.82 12.69
CA GLY A 170 -1.11 -5.15 13.12
C GLY A 170 -2.35 -6.04 13.13
N ILE A 171 -2.18 -7.28 12.70
CA ILE A 171 -3.19 -8.32 12.76
C ILE A 171 -2.79 -9.29 13.87
N SER A 172 -3.66 -9.49 14.85
CA SER A 172 -3.54 -10.59 15.82
C SER A 172 -4.31 -11.79 15.26
N THR A 173 -3.77 -13.00 15.38
CA THR A 173 -4.45 -14.21 14.92
C THR A 173 -4.53 -15.26 16.02
N ASP A 174 -5.53 -16.12 15.91
CA ASP A 174 -5.79 -17.21 16.86
C ASP A 174 -6.50 -18.36 16.13
N LYS A 175 -6.55 -19.55 16.75
CA LYS A 175 -7.17 -20.76 16.21
C LYS A 175 -8.59 -20.93 16.73
N PHE A 176 -9.56 -20.95 15.83
CA PHE A 176 -10.94 -21.27 16.11
C PHE A 176 -11.21 -22.74 15.76
N TYR A 177 -11.64 -23.52 16.74
CA TYR A 177 -11.94 -24.94 16.58
C TYR A 177 -13.43 -25.21 16.82
N CYS A 178 -14.02 -26.07 15.99
CA CYS A 178 -15.37 -26.61 16.21
C CYS A 178 -15.33 -28.15 16.26
N ASN A 179 -16.23 -28.74 17.05
CA ASN A 179 -16.32 -30.19 17.19
C ASN A 179 -17.02 -30.89 16.00
N CYS A 180 -17.64 -30.13 15.09
CA CYS A 180 -18.26 -30.65 13.87
C CYS A 180 -17.64 -30.03 12.61
N ALA A 181 -17.68 -30.79 11.51
CA ALA A 181 -17.27 -30.28 10.21
C ALA A 181 -18.34 -29.32 9.63
N ASP A 182 -17.88 -28.22 9.04
CA ASP A 182 -18.68 -27.32 8.20
C ASP A 182 -19.26 -28.05 6.98
N VAL A 183 -20.53 -27.78 6.68
CA VAL A 183 -21.26 -28.41 5.57
C VAL A 183 -20.73 -28.07 4.18
N ALA A 184 -20.21 -26.85 3.98
CA ALA A 184 -19.80 -26.39 2.65
C ALA A 184 -18.42 -26.94 2.25
N ASN A 185 -17.47 -27.02 3.18
CA ASN A 185 -16.07 -27.32 2.90
C ASN A 185 -15.49 -28.51 3.69
N GLY A 186 -16.20 -29.01 4.69
CA GLY A 186 -15.67 -29.99 5.64
C GLY A 186 -14.58 -29.42 6.56
N PHE A 187 -14.62 -28.11 6.85
CA PHE A 187 -13.68 -27.46 7.76
C PHE A 187 -14.01 -27.76 9.22
N VAL A 188 -12.97 -28.02 10.02
CA VAL A 188 -13.06 -28.33 11.46
C VAL A 188 -12.25 -27.32 12.29
N ASN A 189 -11.23 -26.74 11.67
CA ASN A 189 -10.45 -25.63 12.19
C ASN A 189 -10.69 -24.40 11.31
N ALA A 190 -10.55 -23.23 11.89
CA ALA A 190 -10.39 -21.98 11.18
C ALA A 190 -9.37 -21.10 11.91
N HIS A 191 -8.81 -20.12 11.22
CA HIS A 191 -8.04 -19.06 11.84
C HIS A 191 -8.80 -17.75 11.76
N ILE A 192 -8.92 -17.08 12.91
CA ILE A 192 -9.44 -15.71 12.96
C ILE A 192 -8.26 -14.76 12.85
N PHE A 193 -8.41 -13.76 12.00
CA PHE A 193 -7.50 -12.63 11.84
C PHE A 193 -8.23 -11.37 12.34
N TYR A 194 -7.62 -10.68 13.30
CA TYR A 194 -8.22 -9.59 14.05
C TYR A 194 -7.40 -8.29 13.94
N GLY A 195 -8.02 -7.22 13.44
CA GLY A 195 -7.41 -5.90 13.33
C GLY A 195 -7.13 -5.25 14.68
N MET A 196 -5.87 -5.11 15.07
CA MET A 196 -5.51 -4.56 16.39
C MET A 196 -5.89 -3.08 16.56
N LYS A 197 -6.02 -2.33 15.45
CA LYS A 197 -6.53 -0.95 15.43
C LYS A 197 -8.02 -0.92 15.10
N THR A 198 -8.40 -1.57 14.00
CA THR A 198 -9.73 -1.42 13.37
C THR A 198 -10.78 -2.34 13.98
N THR A 199 -10.37 -3.39 14.69
CA THR A 199 -11.23 -4.50 15.15
C THR A 199 -11.93 -5.25 14.03
N CYS A 200 -11.47 -5.13 12.76
CA CYS A 200 -11.92 -5.99 11.68
C CYS A 200 -11.73 -7.46 12.05
N ILE A 201 -12.70 -8.30 11.70
CA ILE A 201 -12.66 -9.76 11.93
C ILE A 201 -12.74 -10.44 10.57
N GLN A 202 -11.78 -11.33 10.30
CA GLN A 202 -11.79 -12.24 9.16
C GLN A 202 -11.64 -13.67 9.68
N ILE A 203 -12.28 -14.65 9.03
CA ILE A 203 -12.17 -16.06 9.40
C ILE A 203 -11.90 -16.93 8.17
N TYR A 204 -10.85 -17.74 8.22
CA TYR A 204 -10.44 -18.62 7.12
C TYR A 204 -10.37 -20.07 7.61
N GLY A 205 -11.23 -20.92 7.04
CA GLY A 205 -11.36 -22.32 7.42
C GLY A 205 -10.30 -23.21 6.78
N HIS A 206 -9.94 -24.30 7.45
CA HIS A 206 -9.08 -25.33 6.90
C HIS A 206 -9.40 -26.72 7.45
N ARG A 207 -8.93 -27.73 6.73
CA ARG A 207 -8.99 -29.14 7.16
C ARG A 207 -7.84 -29.44 8.14
N PRO A 208 -7.98 -30.42 9.05
CA PRO A 208 -6.90 -30.80 9.96
C PRO A 208 -5.63 -31.30 9.24
N GLY A 209 -4.46 -30.88 9.72
CA GLY A 209 -3.15 -31.31 9.23
C GLY A 209 -2.54 -30.45 8.12
N GLY A 210 -1.22 -30.59 7.93
CA GLY A 210 -0.47 -29.88 6.89
C GLY A 210 -0.19 -28.40 7.21
N GLU A 211 -0.13 -27.57 6.16
CA GLU A 211 0.17 -26.13 6.24
C GLU A 211 -1.08 -25.26 6.43
N GLY A 212 -2.05 -25.73 7.22
CA GLY A 212 -3.39 -25.14 7.37
C GLY A 212 -3.38 -23.63 7.62
N PHE A 213 -2.72 -23.21 8.71
CA PHE A 213 -2.49 -21.79 9.02
C PHE A 213 -1.87 -20.99 7.87
N LEU A 214 -0.83 -21.51 7.20
CA LEU A 214 -0.11 -20.76 6.17
C LEU A 214 -0.93 -20.58 4.89
N MET A 215 -1.84 -21.51 4.56
CA MET A 215 -2.76 -21.30 3.44
C MET A 215 -3.84 -20.28 3.81
N ALA A 216 -4.48 -20.42 4.97
CA ALA A 216 -5.44 -19.43 5.50
C ALA A 216 -4.86 -18.00 5.55
N TYR A 217 -3.60 -17.85 5.94
CA TYR A 217 -2.89 -16.57 5.97
C TYR A 217 -2.53 -16.02 4.58
N LYS A 218 -2.22 -16.89 3.60
CA LYS A 218 -2.04 -16.48 2.20
C LYS A 218 -3.36 -16.00 1.58
N ASP A 219 -4.48 -16.65 1.90
CA ASP A 219 -5.80 -16.22 1.43
C ASP A 219 -6.23 -14.89 2.06
N PHE A 220 -6.04 -14.70 3.37
CA PHE A 220 -6.20 -13.39 4.03
C PHE A 220 -5.39 -12.28 3.32
N ILE A 221 -4.14 -12.56 2.94
CA ILE A 221 -3.29 -11.60 2.21
C ILE A 221 -3.73 -11.39 0.75
N ARG A 222 -4.29 -12.42 0.11
CA ARG A 222 -4.85 -12.35 -1.25
C ARG A 222 -6.08 -11.43 -1.29
N ASP A 223 -6.96 -11.55 -0.31
CA ASP A 223 -8.25 -10.84 -0.28
C ASP A 223 -8.16 -9.43 0.37
N HIS A 224 -7.30 -9.23 1.36
CA HIS A 224 -7.21 -7.97 2.12
C HIS A 224 -5.84 -7.25 2.08
N GLY A 225 -4.77 -8.00 1.80
CA GLY A 225 -3.41 -7.46 1.68
C GLY A 225 -2.47 -7.77 2.85
N ILE A 226 -1.20 -7.40 2.67
CA ILE A 226 -0.11 -7.71 3.60
C ILE A 226 -0.20 -6.82 4.85
N PRO A 227 -0.25 -7.37 6.08
CA PRO A 227 -0.26 -6.57 7.30
C PRO A 227 1.09 -5.89 7.59
N SER A 228 1.13 -4.96 8.55
CA SER A 228 2.40 -4.39 9.04
C SER A 228 3.09 -5.28 10.09
N ILE A 229 2.27 -5.92 10.93
CA ILE A 229 2.66 -6.78 12.05
C ILE A 229 1.74 -8.00 12.05
N LEU A 230 2.29 -9.19 12.28
CA LEU A 230 1.50 -10.39 12.59
C LEU A 230 1.79 -10.80 14.04
N ARG A 231 0.80 -10.67 14.92
CA ARG A 231 0.83 -11.17 16.29
C ARG A 231 0.21 -12.56 16.34
N ARG A 232 0.97 -13.53 16.86
CA ARG A 232 0.58 -14.93 17.05
C ARG A 232 0.76 -15.35 18.50
N ASP A 233 0.17 -16.48 18.85
CA ASP A 233 0.61 -17.30 19.97
C ASP A 233 1.90 -18.08 19.60
N ASN A 234 2.36 -18.98 20.48
CA ASN A 234 3.57 -19.78 20.25
C ASN A 234 3.28 -21.21 19.72
N ALA A 235 2.07 -21.51 19.22
CA ALA A 235 1.75 -22.82 18.67
C ALA A 235 2.63 -23.20 17.46
N GLY A 236 3.02 -24.48 17.39
CA GLY A 236 3.94 -24.99 16.37
C GLY A 236 3.44 -24.88 14.92
N GLU A 237 2.13 -24.92 14.69
CA GLU A 237 1.54 -24.70 13.35
C GLU A 237 1.75 -23.25 12.90
N ALA A 238 1.42 -22.30 13.77
CA ALA A 238 1.56 -20.86 13.54
C ALA A 238 3.04 -20.44 13.48
N ASN A 239 3.91 -21.00 14.33
CA ASN A 239 5.33 -20.65 14.44
C ASN A 239 6.26 -21.48 13.50
N SER A 240 5.71 -22.07 12.45
CA SER A 240 6.47 -22.84 11.46
C SER A 240 7.38 -21.95 10.59
N ASP A 241 8.56 -22.47 10.20
CA ASP A 241 9.58 -21.66 9.50
C ASP A 241 9.11 -21.15 8.13
N LYS A 242 8.21 -21.87 7.46
CA LYS A 242 7.57 -21.43 6.21
C LYS A 242 6.77 -20.12 6.39
N VAL A 243 6.17 -19.89 7.57
CA VAL A 243 5.53 -18.61 7.90
C VAL A 243 6.57 -17.52 8.15
N LYS A 244 7.68 -17.85 8.84
CA LYS A 244 8.77 -16.89 9.11
C LYS A 244 9.41 -16.41 7.80
N ASP A 245 9.70 -17.33 6.88
CA ASP A 245 10.26 -17.00 5.56
C ASP A 245 9.29 -16.22 4.68
N PHE A 246 8.00 -16.57 4.71
CA PHE A 246 6.96 -15.77 4.06
C PHE A 246 6.87 -14.35 4.64
N ASN A 247 6.93 -14.17 5.97
CA ASN A 247 6.91 -12.85 6.61
C ASN A 247 8.21 -12.05 6.35
N ARG A 248 9.36 -12.71 6.28
CA ARG A 248 10.65 -12.12 5.85
C ARG A 248 10.56 -11.60 4.41
N GLU A 249 10.00 -12.38 3.48
CA GLU A 249 9.78 -11.96 2.09
C GLU A 249 8.81 -10.76 2.02
N HIS A 250 7.71 -10.80 2.77
CA HIS A 250 6.66 -9.79 2.69
C HIS A 250 6.87 -8.56 3.58
N LEU A 251 8.02 -8.45 4.27
CA LEU A 251 8.32 -7.39 5.23
C LEU A 251 7.21 -7.23 6.29
N VAL A 252 6.78 -8.32 6.90
CA VAL A 252 5.84 -8.35 8.02
C VAL A 252 6.65 -8.51 9.31
N LYS A 253 6.41 -7.65 10.31
CA LYS A 253 7.06 -7.83 11.61
C LYS A 253 6.32 -8.88 12.43
N ASP A 254 7.05 -9.87 12.92
CA ASP A 254 6.51 -10.84 13.86
C ASP A 254 6.38 -10.25 15.27
N GLN A 255 5.27 -10.60 15.94
CA GLN A 255 5.07 -10.49 17.38
C GLN A 255 4.52 -11.81 17.91
N PHE A 256 4.89 -12.14 19.14
CA PHE A 256 4.38 -13.29 19.86
C PHE A 256 3.81 -12.82 21.20
N SER A 257 2.74 -13.43 21.69
CA SER A 257 2.40 -13.38 23.11
C SER A 257 3.38 -14.22 23.92
N GLU A 258 3.51 -13.94 25.21
CA GLU A 258 4.11 -14.88 26.15
C GLU A 258 3.30 -16.20 26.18
N VAL A 259 3.98 -17.29 26.54
CA VAL A 259 3.35 -18.60 26.74
C VAL A 259 2.34 -18.51 27.89
N ASP A 260 1.17 -19.11 27.71
CA ASP A 260 0.01 -19.10 28.61
C ASP A 260 -0.57 -17.71 28.97
N ASN A 261 -0.04 -16.61 28.42
CA ASN A 261 -0.53 -15.25 28.67
C ASN A 261 -1.61 -14.81 27.67
N GLN A 262 -2.75 -15.52 27.69
CA GLN A 262 -3.93 -15.32 26.81
C GLN A 262 -4.37 -13.84 26.70
N GLN A 263 -4.23 -13.06 27.78
CA GLN A 263 -4.61 -11.64 27.80
C GLN A 263 -3.79 -10.76 26.83
N GLN A 264 -2.61 -11.22 26.38
CA GLN A 264 -1.80 -10.52 25.37
C GLN A 264 -2.28 -10.78 23.93
N ASN A 265 -3.10 -11.81 23.69
CA ASN A 265 -3.69 -12.08 22.38
C ASN A 265 -5.02 -11.34 22.23
N VAL A 266 -4.98 -10.20 21.56
CA VAL A 266 -6.17 -9.37 21.28
C VAL A 266 -7.19 -10.11 20.40
N CYS A 267 -6.74 -11.10 19.61
CA CYS A 267 -7.64 -11.96 18.83
C CYS A 267 -8.45 -12.89 19.75
N GLU A 268 -7.81 -13.52 20.73
CA GLU A 268 -8.47 -14.45 21.66
C GLU A 268 -9.50 -13.70 22.53
N SER A 269 -9.02 -12.66 23.22
CA SER A 269 -9.80 -11.90 24.22
C SER A 269 -10.97 -11.11 23.61
N GLY A 270 -10.78 -10.61 22.38
CA GLY A 270 -11.79 -9.87 21.61
C GLY A 270 -12.48 -10.75 20.57
N GLY A 271 -11.79 -11.01 19.45
CA GLY A 271 -12.34 -11.67 18.27
C GLY A 271 -12.95 -13.06 18.52
N VAL A 272 -12.19 -14.01 19.07
CA VAL A 272 -12.64 -15.39 19.31
C VAL A 272 -13.74 -15.43 20.37
N ARG A 273 -13.59 -14.68 21.46
CA ARG A 273 -14.61 -14.58 22.51
C ARG A 273 -15.93 -14.02 21.98
N TRP A 274 -15.88 -12.91 21.24
CA TRP A 274 -17.05 -12.32 20.59
C TRP A 274 -17.67 -13.29 19.59
N MET A 275 -16.86 -13.90 18.71
CA MET A 275 -17.34 -14.81 17.68
C MET A 275 -18.08 -16.01 18.27
N LYS A 276 -17.56 -16.64 19.34
CA LYS A 276 -18.25 -17.74 20.02
C LYS A 276 -19.60 -17.31 20.58
N ALA A 277 -19.68 -16.16 21.25
CA ALA A 277 -20.92 -15.66 21.83
C ALA A 277 -21.96 -15.28 20.75
N ALA A 278 -21.54 -14.54 19.72
CA ALA A 278 -22.40 -14.13 18.62
C ALA A 278 -22.88 -15.34 17.78
N LEU A 279 -22.03 -16.36 17.60
CA LEU A 279 -22.38 -17.60 16.89
C LEU A 279 -23.47 -18.38 17.62
N HIS A 280 -23.38 -18.56 18.94
CA HIS A 280 -24.45 -19.18 19.72
C HIS A 280 -25.77 -18.42 19.54
N VAL A 281 -25.77 -17.11 19.78
CA VAL A 281 -26.97 -16.26 19.64
C VAL A 281 -27.56 -16.35 18.22
N LEU A 282 -26.74 -16.36 17.17
CA LEU A 282 -27.25 -16.44 15.80
C LEU A 282 -27.89 -17.80 15.52
N LEU A 283 -27.24 -18.91 15.89
CA LEU A 283 -27.79 -20.26 15.66
C LEU A 283 -29.08 -20.48 16.46
N ASP A 284 -29.10 -20.06 17.73
CA ASP A 284 -30.27 -20.19 18.61
C ASP A 284 -31.47 -19.34 18.13
N MET A 285 -31.22 -18.11 17.65
CA MET A 285 -32.27 -17.21 17.15
C MET A 285 -32.82 -17.59 15.76
N THR A 286 -32.04 -18.30 14.95
CA THR A 286 -32.42 -18.65 13.56
C THR A 286 -32.85 -20.11 13.40
N GLY A 287 -32.63 -20.96 14.42
CA GLY A 287 -32.82 -22.40 14.32
C GLY A 287 -31.81 -23.10 13.39
N ALA A 288 -30.72 -22.43 13.04
CA ALA A 288 -29.72 -22.95 12.12
C ALA A 288 -28.94 -24.14 12.73
N PRO A 289 -28.75 -25.25 12.00
CA PRO A 289 -28.09 -26.43 12.52
C PRO A 289 -26.59 -26.20 12.68
N VAL A 290 -25.99 -26.79 13.72
CA VAL A 290 -24.61 -26.51 14.17
C VAL A 290 -23.54 -26.76 13.09
N TRP A 291 -23.79 -27.62 12.10
CA TRP A 291 -22.89 -27.83 10.95
C TRP A 291 -22.80 -26.63 9.99
N THR A 292 -23.59 -25.57 10.18
CA THR A 292 -23.46 -24.28 9.48
C THR A 292 -22.42 -23.35 10.10
N TRP A 293 -21.75 -23.75 11.20
CA TRP A 293 -20.97 -22.84 12.06
C TRP A 293 -19.97 -21.95 11.33
N PHE A 294 -19.33 -22.43 10.26
CA PHE A 294 -18.33 -21.65 9.52
C PHE A 294 -19.00 -20.63 8.60
N LEU A 295 -20.11 -20.98 7.94
CA LEU A 295 -20.94 -20.05 7.18
C LEU A 295 -21.49 -18.94 8.09
N ALA A 296 -22.04 -19.33 9.24
CA ALA A 296 -22.52 -18.42 10.28
C ALA A 296 -21.41 -17.50 10.81
N ALA A 297 -20.20 -18.03 11.06
CA ALA A 297 -19.06 -17.22 11.51
C ALA A 297 -18.53 -16.26 10.43
N ASN A 298 -18.57 -16.62 9.14
CA ASN A 298 -18.26 -15.71 8.05
C ASN A 298 -19.29 -14.58 7.95
N TYR A 299 -20.59 -14.92 7.99
CA TYR A 299 -21.67 -13.95 8.01
C TYR A 299 -21.54 -12.98 9.19
N LEU A 300 -21.27 -13.48 10.40
CA LEU A 300 -21.04 -12.64 11.59
C LEU A 300 -19.79 -11.76 11.48
N ALA A 301 -18.70 -12.29 10.91
CA ALA A 301 -17.49 -11.50 10.67
C ALA A 301 -17.78 -10.34 9.69
N ASP A 302 -18.52 -10.60 8.61
CA ASP A 302 -18.93 -9.58 7.64
C ASP A 302 -19.89 -8.55 8.25
N ILE A 303 -20.91 -8.97 9.00
CA ILE A 303 -21.83 -8.05 9.70
C ILE A 303 -21.06 -7.17 10.70
N HIS A 304 -20.15 -7.73 11.51
CA HIS A 304 -19.29 -6.96 12.42
C HIS A 304 -18.38 -5.98 11.67
N ASN A 305 -17.83 -6.38 10.51
CA ASN A 305 -17.00 -5.51 9.67
C ASN A 305 -17.76 -4.29 9.13
N HIS A 306 -19.07 -4.42 8.90
CA HIS A 306 -19.94 -3.41 8.28
C HIS A 306 -20.81 -2.61 9.27
N THR A 307 -20.90 -3.05 10.53
CA THR A 307 -21.66 -2.36 11.59
C THR A 307 -20.80 -1.43 12.44
N TRP A 308 -21.43 -0.62 13.30
CA TRP A 308 -20.77 0.38 14.13
C TRP A 308 -20.11 -0.24 15.37
N ASN A 309 -18.78 -0.18 15.47
CA ASN A 309 -18.09 -0.54 16.71
C ASN A 309 -18.21 0.61 17.74
N ASN A 310 -18.92 0.35 18.84
CA ASN A 310 -19.15 1.34 19.91
C ASN A 310 -17.92 1.64 20.78
N GLU A 311 -16.93 0.76 20.87
CA GLU A 311 -15.66 1.00 21.58
C GLU A 311 -14.75 1.93 20.76
N ARG A 312 -14.68 1.69 19.44
CA ARG A 312 -13.77 2.37 18.51
C ARG A 312 -14.35 3.61 17.85
N LYS A 313 -15.68 3.77 17.87
CA LYS A 313 -16.44 4.88 17.24
C LYS A 313 -16.26 4.98 15.72
N PHE A 314 -16.23 3.84 15.04
CA PHE A 314 -16.25 3.75 13.58
C PHE A 314 -16.74 2.37 13.10
N ILE A 315 -17.02 2.24 11.80
CA ILE A 315 -17.27 0.96 11.13
C ILE A 315 -15.91 0.31 10.78
N PRO A 316 -15.59 -0.93 11.23
CA PRO A 316 -14.26 -1.52 11.09
C PRO A 316 -13.72 -1.54 9.65
N ALA A 317 -14.48 -2.04 8.68
CA ALA A 317 -14.01 -2.14 7.29
C ALA A 317 -13.85 -0.77 6.61
N THR A 318 -14.65 0.23 7.00
CA THR A 318 -14.47 1.61 6.53
C THR A 318 -13.15 2.20 7.07
N ALA A 319 -12.87 1.99 8.36
CA ALA A 319 -11.64 2.48 9.00
C ALA A 319 -10.37 1.74 8.54
N ARG A 320 -10.47 0.45 8.17
CA ARG A 320 -9.35 -0.31 7.61
C ARG A 320 -9.04 0.09 6.17
N ASP A 321 -10.07 0.20 5.35
CA ASP A 321 -9.93 0.22 3.88
C ASP A 321 -10.07 1.61 3.26
N GLY A 322 -10.46 2.63 4.04
CA GLY A 322 -10.59 4.03 3.61
C GLY A 322 -11.79 4.31 2.70
N ILE A 323 -12.70 3.35 2.55
CA ILE A 323 -13.85 3.39 1.63
C ILE A 323 -15.12 3.17 2.46
N THR A 324 -16.06 4.09 2.36
CA THR A 324 -17.42 3.95 2.94
C THR A 324 -18.06 2.67 2.41
N ARG A 325 -18.54 1.82 3.31
CA ARG A 325 -19.16 0.54 2.94
C ARG A 325 -20.66 0.69 2.74
N ASP A 326 -21.16 0.09 1.66
CA ASP A 326 -22.58 -0.16 1.47
C ASP A 326 -23.03 -1.35 2.35
N ILE A 327 -24.32 -1.40 2.68
CA ILE A 327 -24.94 -2.45 3.48
C ILE A 327 -26.13 -3.13 2.78
N SER A 328 -26.49 -2.69 1.56
CA SER A 328 -27.71 -3.09 0.86
C SER A 328 -27.86 -4.61 0.73
N LYS A 329 -26.76 -5.34 0.49
CA LYS A 329 -26.75 -6.81 0.42
C LYS A 329 -27.09 -7.52 1.73
N TYR A 330 -26.72 -6.93 2.87
CA TYR A 330 -27.01 -7.46 4.21
C TYR A 330 -28.43 -7.13 4.69
N LEU A 331 -29.19 -6.33 3.93
CA LEU A 331 -30.57 -5.94 4.24
C LEU A 331 -31.63 -6.74 3.44
N GLN A 332 -31.22 -7.72 2.61
CA GLN A 332 -32.14 -8.48 1.76
C GLN A 332 -32.75 -9.71 2.45
N PHE A 333 -31.95 -10.44 3.24
CA PHE A 333 -32.32 -11.72 3.85
C PHE A 333 -31.67 -11.90 5.23
N VAL A 334 -32.33 -12.65 6.11
CA VAL A 334 -31.81 -13.06 7.42
C VAL A 334 -31.01 -14.37 7.30
N PHE A 335 -29.98 -14.55 8.10
CA PHE A 335 -29.24 -15.83 8.15
C PHE A 335 -30.19 -17.00 8.46
N TRP A 336 -30.06 -18.08 7.68
CA TRP A 336 -30.93 -19.25 7.69
C TRP A 336 -32.41 -18.99 7.33
N GLU A 337 -32.72 -17.83 6.72
CA GLU A 337 -34.02 -17.60 6.11
C GLU A 337 -34.24 -18.55 4.91
N ARG A 338 -35.45 -19.11 4.82
CA ARG A 338 -35.84 -19.98 3.70
C ARG A 338 -36.18 -19.13 2.47
N VAL A 339 -35.53 -19.42 1.36
CA VAL A 339 -35.64 -18.67 0.10
C VAL A 339 -35.90 -19.60 -1.09
N LEU A 340 -36.30 -19.01 -2.22
CA LEU A 340 -36.34 -19.65 -3.53
C LEU A 340 -35.29 -18.97 -4.43
N TYR A 341 -34.48 -19.77 -5.13
CA TYR A 341 -33.49 -19.28 -6.08
C TYR A 341 -33.70 -19.89 -7.46
N LEU A 342 -33.19 -19.21 -8.49
CA LEU A 342 -33.27 -19.69 -9.87
C LEU A 342 -32.21 -20.78 -10.15
N ASP A 343 -32.65 -21.97 -10.55
CA ASP A 343 -31.79 -22.94 -11.22
C ASP A 343 -31.62 -22.59 -12.71
N HIS A 344 -30.41 -22.80 -13.21
CA HIS A 344 -30.05 -22.62 -14.62
C HIS A 344 -30.17 -23.93 -15.43
N VAL A 345 -30.41 -25.08 -14.79
CA VAL A 345 -30.63 -26.36 -15.47
C VAL A 345 -32.06 -26.46 -15.99
N ASP A 346 -32.22 -26.27 -17.30
CA ASP A 346 -33.54 -26.27 -17.94
C ASP A 346 -34.17 -27.67 -18.02
N LYS A 347 -35.31 -27.85 -17.35
CA LYS A 347 -36.07 -29.10 -17.29
C LYS A 347 -37.57 -28.86 -17.38
N PHE A 348 -38.10 -28.63 -18.58
CA PHE A 348 -39.55 -28.61 -18.75
C PHE A 348 -40.14 -30.01 -18.46
N PRO A 349 -41.21 -30.17 -17.64
CA PRO A 349 -42.11 -29.14 -17.08
C PRO A 349 -41.86 -28.79 -15.59
N GLU A 350 -40.69 -29.10 -15.02
CA GLU A 350 -40.33 -28.73 -13.65
C GLU A 350 -40.20 -27.19 -13.50
N SER A 351 -40.44 -26.68 -12.29
CA SER A 351 -40.16 -25.26 -12.00
C SER A 351 -38.66 -25.00 -11.96
N ARG A 352 -38.22 -23.85 -12.47
CA ARG A 352 -36.84 -23.37 -12.32
C ARG A 352 -36.57 -22.78 -10.93
N GLU A 353 -37.56 -22.60 -10.07
CA GLU A 353 -37.36 -22.15 -8.69
C GLU A 353 -37.05 -23.34 -7.76
N ARG A 354 -35.91 -23.29 -7.05
CA ARG A 354 -35.50 -24.33 -6.10
C ARG A 354 -35.37 -23.80 -4.66
N PRO A 355 -35.76 -24.59 -3.65
CA PRO A 355 -35.72 -24.17 -2.25
C PRO A 355 -34.30 -24.24 -1.67
N GLY A 356 -33.95 -23.21 -0.89
CA GLY A 356 -32.72 -23.21 -0.11
C GLY A 356 -32.83 -22.32 1.12
N TYR A 357 -31.70 -22.16 1.80
CA TYR A 357 -31.56 -21.29 2.97
C TYR A 357 -30.45 -20.26 2.72
N PHE A 358 -30.69 -19.00 3.03
CA PHE A 358 -29.68 -17.95 2.92
C PHE A 358 -28.58 -18.14 3.98
N VAL A 359 -27.31 -18.18 3.56
CA VAL A 359 -26.15 -18.40 4.44
C VAL A 359 -25.05 -17.33 4.33
N GLY A 360 -25.27 -16.28 3.53
CA GLY A 360 -24.38 -15.12 3.47
C GLY A 360 -24.34 -14.44 2.10
N CYS A 361 -23.36 -13.54 1.92
CA CYS A 361 -23.07 -12.88 0.64
C CYS A 361 -21.81 -13.48 -0.01
N SER A 362 -21.76 -13.53 -1.34
CA SER A 362 -20.57 -14.00 -2.07
C SER A 362 -19.66 -12.82 -2.41
N ASN A 363 -18.47 -12.77 -1.82
CA ASN A 363 -17.55 -11.63 -1.96
C ASN A 363 -16.65 -11.70 -3.22
N ASN A 364 -16.74 -12.76 -4.03
CA ASN A 364 -15.84 -13.03 -5.17
C ASN A 364 -16.56 -13.59 -6.42
N VAL A 365 -17.89 -13.62 -6.46
CA VAL A 365 -18.69 -14.19 -7.57
C VAL A 365 -19.84 -13.24 -7.91
N GLY A 366 -20.05 -12.96 -9.20
CA GLY A 366 -21.19 -12.16 -9.66
C GLY A 366 -21.05 -10.67 -9.34
N ASP A 367 -22.12 -10.12 -8.78
CA ASP A 367 -22.25 -8.74 -8.31
C ASP A 367 -22.35 -8.67 -6.77
N ASP A 368 -22.44 -7.46 -6.20
CA ASP A 368 -22.53 -7.29 -4.74
C ASP A 368 -23.86 -7.80 -4.15
N LEU A 369 -24.86 -8.12 -4.99
CA LEU A 369 -26.12 -8.78 -4.62
C LEU A 369 -26.13 -10.28 -5.01
N THR A 370 -24.95 -10.90 -5.13
CA THR A 370 -24.84 -12.35 -5.28
C THR A 370 -24.71 -13.01 -3.91
N PHE A 371 -25.66 -13.90 -3.60
CA PHE A 371 -25.82 -14.51 -2.28
C PHE A 371 -25.30 -15.95 -2.24
N LEU A 372 -24.91 -16.39 -1.05
CA LEU A 372 -24.60 -17.78 -0.75
C LEU A 372 -25.87 -18.46 -0.23
N ILE A 373 -26.38 -19.43 -0.98
CA ILE A 373 -27.59 -20.19 -0.66
C ILE A 373 -27.23 -21.66 -0.45
N TYR A 374 -27.72 -22.25 0.64
CA TYR A 374 -27.65 -23.68 0.90
C TYR A 374 -28.86 -24.38 0.26
N ASP A 375 -28.62 -25.18 -0.79
CA ASP A 375 -29.65 -25.92 -1.53
C ASP A 375 -30.19 -27.09 -0.69
N ASP A 376 -31.50 -27.10 -0.45
CA ASP A 376 -32.16 -28.11 0.38
C ASP A 376 -32.19 -29.50 -0.28
N GLN A 377 -31.94 -29.62 -1.58
CA GLN A 377 -31.92 -30.89 -2.31
C GLN A 377 -30.50 -31.47 -2.43
N THR A 378 -29.52 -30.73 -2.95
CA THR A 378 -28.13 -31.24 -3.08
C THR A 378 -27.34 -31.18 -1.77
N LYS A 379 -27.81 -30.40 -0.78
CA LYS A 379 -27.12 -30.14 0.49
C LYS A 379 -25.76 -29.46 0.31
N GLN A 380 -25.60 -28.69 -0.77
CA GLN A 380 -24.39 -27.91 -1.10
C GLN A 380 -24.70 -26.40 -1.03
N VAL A 381 -23.64 -25.57 -0.95
CA VAL A 381 -23.76 -24.10 -1.03
C VAL A 381 -23.47 -23.63 -2.45
N VAL A 382 -24.36 -22.82 -3.01
CA VAL A 382 -24.25 -22.21 -4.34
C VAL A 382 -24.18 -20.68 -4.23
N SER A 383 -23.54 -20.02 -5.20
CA SER A 383 -23.56 -18.55 -5.35
C SER A 383 -24.60 -18.17 -6.42
N VAL A 384 -25.60 -17.37 -6.05
CA VAL A 384 -26.73 -16.98 -6.94
C VAL A 384 -27.24 -15.57 -6.60
N SER A 385 -27.54 -14.76 -7.60
CA SER A 385 -28.12 -13.41 -7.43
C SER A 385 -29.64 -13.35 -7.60
N VAL A 386 -30.23 -14.27 -8.39
CA VAL A 386 -31.69 -14.35 -8.57
C VAL A 386 -32.30 -15.18 -7.43
N VAL A 387 -32.64 -14.49 -6.35
CA VAL A 387 -33.22 -15.06 -5.11
C VAL A 387 -34.45 -14.24 -4.69
N ARG A 388 -35.47 -14.91 -4.16
CA ARG A 388 -36.65 -14.29 -3.53
C ARG A 388 -37.02 -14.99 -2.21
N PRO A 389 -37.78 -14.33 -1.32
CA PRO A 389 -38.38 -15.00 -0.15
C PRO A 389 -39.23 -16.22 -0.57
N PHE A 390 -39.30 -17.22 0.30
CA PHE A 390 -40.07 -18.46 0.05
C PHE A 390 -41.61 -18.27 0.12
N THR A 391 -42.07 -17.12 0.62
CA THR A 391 -43.49 -16.71 0.69
C THR A 391 -44.14 -16.53 -0.68
#